data_AF-A0AAD6TB16-F1
#
_entry.id   AF-A0AAD6TB16-F1
#
_cell.length_a   1.000
_cell.length_b   1.000
_cell.length_c   1.000
_cell.angle_alpha   90.00
_cell.angle_beta   90.00
_cell.angle_gamma   90.00
#
_symmetry.space_group_name_H-M   'P 1'
#
loop_
_entity.id
_entity.type
_entity.pdbx_description
1 polymer ?
#
loop_
_entity_poly.entity_id
_entity_poly.type
_entity_poly.pdbx_seq_one_letter_code
_entity_poly.pdbx_strand_id
1 'polypeptide(L)'
;MEVLASLARSHSNLTILHLEPGFSSNRTLDGRCALICALTHVQEVEVGTVDLAALMHLGQLQSLDTLDIILSASISFPLAATRRLFHNLESIKLRETPKVYFFDGSLDFCPKPNEVEEVYRSLGEHCCHASLETFSLGHYNIPDPRSQHAPAFVHPGDGLRPLFCFSGLQAITIHSSAGFDLDDASIADMARAWPDLTDLHLGCEMQACQPRGTLLAIRALAEHCDRPASMPGGIWLNSSLVSWNTGYSPATPGSAFPVARFLSATCLNLKEVMPAGYWGDLDNFDPDEPARRKKLWTEVAGCLLPALGEIQQEEWTNGQTVVGYAVQTVINNLQ
;
A
#
# COMPACT_ATOMS: atom_id res chain seq x y z
N MET A 1 17.44 27.87 -6.52
CA MET A 1 17.70 28.55 -5.23
C MET A 1 16.97 29.87 -5.12
N GLU A 2 17.19 30.82 -6.04
CA GLU A 2 16.50 32.13 -5.98
C GLU A 2 14.97 32.03 -6.03
N VAL A 3 14.42 31.10 -6.83
CA VAL A 3 12.98 30.86 -6.90
C VAL A 3 12.41 30.40 -5.54
N LEU A 4 13.00 29.38 -4.91
CA LEU A 4 12.58 28.93 -3.57
C LEU A 4 12.71 30.03 -2.51
N ALA A 5 13.82 30.77 -2.53
CA ALA A 5 14.02 31.87 -1.60
C ALA A 5 13.02 33.02 -1.83
N SER A 6 12.65 33.28 -3.08
CA SER A 6 11.60 34.24 -3.44
C SER A 6 10.23 33.76 -2.97
N LEU A 7 9.89 32.48 -3.22
CA LEU A 7 8.64 31.86 -2.78
C LEU A 7 8.50 31.92 -1.26
N ALA A 8 9.53 31.54 -0.50
CA ALA A 8 9.51 31.60 0.96
C ALA A 8 9.28 33.02 1.50
N ARG A 9 9.77 34.05 0.80
CA ARG A 9 9.54 35.45 1.20
C ARG A 9 8.16 35.98 0.79
N SER A 10 7.61 35.50 -0.32
CA SER A 10 6.40 36.07 -0.94
C SER A 10 5.12 35.29 -0.63
N HIS A 11 5.23 34.02 -0.23
CA HIS A 11 4.10 33.11 -0.04
C HIS A 11 4.21 32.40 1.31
N SER A 12 4.10 33.16 2.41
CA SER A 12 4.10 32.58 3.77
C SER A 12 2.96 31.60 4.00
N ASN A 13 1.87 31.68 3.23
CA ASN A 13 0.68 30.84 3.36
C ASN A 13 0.69 29.65 2.39
N LEU A 14 1.84 29.31 1.80
CA LEU A 14 1.95 28.15 0.91
C LEU A 14 1.73 26.87 1.74
N THR A 15 0.68 26.11 1.40
CA THR A 15 0.34 24.85 2.06
C THR A 15 0.80 23.63 1.27
N ILE A 16 0.95 23.75 -0.04
CA ILE A 16 1.31 22.64 -0.94
C ILE A 16 2.56 23.01 -1.74
N LEU A 17 3.55 22.12 -1.74
CA LEU A 17 4.81 22.29 -2.48
C LEU A 17 5.10 21.07 -3.35
N HIS A 18 4.96 21.22 -4.66
CA HIS A 18 5.40 20.23 -5.64
C HIS A 18 6.71 20.68 -6.31
N LEU A 19 7.73 19.82 -6.28
CA LEU A 19 9.03 20.03 -6.88
C LEU A 19 9.34 18.88 -7.85
N GLU A 20 9.51 19.22 -9.13
CA GLU A 20 9.75 18.22 -10.17
C GLU A 20 11.01 17.37 -9.91
N PRO A 21 11.05 16.11 -10.41
CA PRO A 21 12.16 15.16 -10.23
C PRO A 21 13.56 15.67 -10.62
N GLY A 22 13.67 16.72 -11.44
CA GLY A 22 14.94 17.35 -11.81
C GLY A 22 15.52 18.33 -10.76
N PHE A 23 14.80 18.60 -9.68
CA PHE A 23 15.19 19.58 -8.66
C PHE A 23 16.28 19.07 -7.69
N SER A 24 16.79 17.86 -7.88
CA SER A 24 17.63 17.15 -6.91
C SER A 24 19.10 16.98 -7.30
N SER A 25 19.61 17.64 -8.34
CA SER A 25 20.98 17.39 -8.84
C SER A 25 22.09 17.65 -7.79
N ASN A 26 22.46 16.57 -7.10
CA ASN A 26 23.60 16.15 -6.27
C ASN A 26 24.50 17.12 -5.48
N ARG A 27 24.36 18.45 -5.53
CA ARG A 27 25.29 19.35 -4.81
C ARG A 27 24.68 20.56 -4.12
N THR A 28 23.36 20.70 -4.09
CA THR A 28 22.72 21.90 -3.51
C THR A 28 21.48 21.62 -2.66
N LEU A 29 21.21 20.36 -2.28
CA LEU A 29 20.01 20.01 -1.52
C LEU A 29 20.03 20.60 -0.10
N ASP A 30 21.17 20.63 0.60
CA ASP A 30 21.26 21.26 1.94
C ASP A 30 20.74 22.71 1.96
N GLY A 31 21.18 23.53 1.00
CA GLY A 31 20.72 24.91 0.86
C GLY A 31 19.23 24.99 0.50
N ARG A 32 18.73 24.07 -0.33
CA ARG A 32 17.31 24.02 -0.73
C ARG A 32 16.43 23.62 0.45
N CYS A 33 16.86 22.64 1.24
CA CYS A 33 16.11 22.14 2.37
C CYS A 33 15.98 23.20 3.46
N ALA A 34 17.03 23.98 3.74
CA ALA A 34 16.92 25.12 4.65
C ALA A 34 15.86 26.15 4.20
N LEU A 35 15.71 26.37 2.88
CA LEU A 35 14.66 27.24 2.35
C LEU A 35 13.27 26.61 2.44
N ILE A 36 13.17 25.29 2.27
CA ILE A 36 11.91 24.56 2.45
C ILE A 36 11.49 24.60 3.92
N CYS A 37 12.41 24.43 4.87
CA CYS A 37 12.16 24.56 6.31
C CYS A 37 11.64 25.94 6.72
N ALA A 38 11.89 26.98 5.92
CA ALA A 38 11.34 28.31 6.17
C ALA A 38 9.84 28.42 5.82
N LEU A 39 9.28 27.44 5.10
CA LEU A 39 7.87 27.37 4.72
C LEU A 39 7.06 26.67 5.83
N THR A 40 6.87 27.36 6.96
CA THR A 40 6.29 26.79 8.19
C THR A 40 4.85 26.30 8.09
N HIS A 41 4.13 26.69 7.02
CA HIS A 41 2.72 26.35 6.80
C HIS A 41 2.52 25.23 5.78
N VAL A 42 3.60 24.67 5.24
CA VAL A 42 3.50 23.58 4.26
C VAL A 42 3.00 22.31 4.95
N GLN A 43 1.94 21.77 4.37
CA GLN A 43 1.19 20.59 4.77
C GLN A 43 1.54 19.41 3.85
N GLU A 44 1.53 19.66 2.55
CA GLU A 44 1.83 18.64 1.54
C GLU A 44 3.13 18.97 0.81
N VAL A 45 4.04 18.00 0.79
CA VAL A 45 5.31 18.09 0.07
C VAL A 45 5.44 16.91 -0.88
N GLU A 46 5.50 17.22 -2.17
CA GLU A 46 5.94 16.29 -3.21
C GLU A 46 7.31 16.76 -3.73
N VAL A 47 8.35 15.97 -3.48
CA VAL A 47 9.70 16.26 -4.01
C VAL A 47 10.16 15.06 -4.82
N GLY A 48 11.00 15.32 -5.81
CA GLY A 48 11.80 14.28 -6.45
C GLY A 48 12.76 13.58 -5.49
N THR A 49 13.95 13.32 -6.01
CA THR A 49 14.96 12.56 -5.26
C THR A 49 15.47 13.33 -4.03
N VAL A 50 15.33 12.74 -2.85
CA VAL A 50 15.83 13.27 -1.58
C VAL A 50 16.84 12.30 -0.96
N ASP A 51 17.89 12.86 -0.36
CA ASP A 51 18.79 12.11 0.51
C ASP A 51 18.33 12.19 1.97
N LEU A 52 19.06 11.52 2.86
CA LEU A 52 18.78 11.53 4.28
C LEU A 52 18.83 12.94 4.89
N ALA A 53 19.80 13.78 4.49
CA ALA A 53 19.94 15.12 5.04
C ALA A 53 18.71 15.97 4.70
N ALA A 54 18.23 15.88 3.46
CA ALA A 54 17.01 16.51 3.03
C ALA A 54 15.77 15.99 3.78
N LEU A 55 15.66 14.68 3.98
CA LEU A 55 14.57 14.09 4.76
C LEU A 55 14.57 14.57 6.22
N MET A 56 15.75 14.68 6.82
CA MET A 56 15.93 15.22 8.18
C MET A 56 15.46 16.68 8.29
N HIS A 57 15.69 17.47 7.25
CA HIS A 57 15.21 18.85 7.17
C HIS A 57 13.70 18.93 6.96
N LEU A 58 13.14 18.10 6.08
CA LEU A 58 11.68 18.00 5.87
C LEU A 58 10.96 17.58 7.15
N GLY A 59 11.57 16.71 7.97
CA GLY A 59 11.08 16.37 9.30
C GLY A 59 10.88 17.58 10.23
N GLN A 60 11.62 18.67 10.04
CA GLN A 60 11.47 19.84 10.92
C GLN A 60 10.17 20.63 10.66
N LEU A 61 9.47 20.35 9.56
CA LEU A 61 8.21 21.00 9.20
C LEU A 61 7.09 20.50 10.11
N GLN A 62 6.74 21.30 11.12
CA GLN A 62 5.71 20.95 12.11
C GLN A 62 4.31 20.81 11.49
N SER A 63 4.05 21.49 10.38
CA SER A 63 2.73 21.46 9.71
C SER A 63 2.59 20.33 8.69
N LEU A 64 3.65 19.55 8.43
CA LEU A 64 3.67 18.54 7.38
C LEU A 64 2.77 17.35 7.73
N ASP A 65 1.74 17.14 6.91
CA ASP A 65 0.81 16.01 6.99
C ASP A 65 1.09 14.95 5.92
N THR A 66 1.51 15.38 4.73
CA THR A 66 1.65 14.53 3.55
C THR A 66 3.04 14.68 2.95
N LEU A 67 3.75 13.57 2.83
CA LEU A 67 5.09 13.52 2.26
C LEU A 67 5.16 12.48 1.14
N ASP A 68 5.44 12.94 -0.08
CA ASP A 68 5.71 12.09 -1.23
C ASP A 68 7.11 12.40 -1.78
N ILE A 69 8.01 11.42 -1.69
CA ILE A 69 9.41 11.60 -2.04
C ILE A 69 9.99 10.40 -2.77
N ILE A 70 11.06 10.64 -3.53
CA ILE A 70 11.86 9.57 -4.11
C ILE A 70 13.17 9.42 -3.33
N LEU A 71 13.49 8.25 -2.80
CA LEU A 71 14.73 8.03 -2.03
C LEU A 71 15.93 7.83 -2.96
N SER A 72 17.04 8.54 -2.70
CA SER A 72 18.19 8.65 -3.61
C SER A 72 19.15 7.45 -3.66
N ALA A 73 19.10 6.56 -2.67
CA ALA A 73 19.74 5.24 -2.55
C ALA A 73 19.70 4.84 -1.06
N SER A 74 20.07 3.60 -0.73
CA SER A 74 20.14 2.99 0.61
C SER A 74 20.38 4.01 1.74
N ILE A 75 19.29 4.55 2.28
CA ILE A 75 19.33 5.47 3.39
C ILE A 75 19.56 4.62 4.63
N SER A 76 20.77 4.66 5.17
CA SER A 76 21.00 4.20 6.53
C SER A 76 20.67 5.37 7.46
N PHE A 77 19.56 5.27 8.18
CA PHE A 77 19.23 6.26 9.19
C PHE A 77 20.25 6.12 10.34
N PRO A 78 20.93 7.20 10.75
CA PRO A 78 21.81 7.13 11.92
C PRO A 78 20.93 6.96 13.17
N LEU A 79 20.74 5.70 13.55
CA LEU A 79 19.91 5.15 14.64
C LEU A 79 20.07 5.81 16.04
N ALA A 80 21.10 6.66 16.23
CA ALA A 80 21.54 7.06 17.57
C ALA A 80 21.20 8.50 17.99
N ALA A 81 20.69 9.38 17.11
CA ALA A 81 20.67 10.82 17.41
C ALA A 81 19.38 11.58 17.07
N THR A 82 18.38 10.95 16.48
CA THR A 82 17.26 11.67 15.90
C THR A 82 16.05 11.65 16.84
N ARG A 83 15.66 12.85 17.30
CA ARG A 83 14.31 13.08 17.85
C ARG A 83 13.28 12.67 16.81
N ARG A 84 12.05 12.35 17.25
CA ARG A 84 10.89 12.16 16.35
C ARG A 84 10.89 13.27 15.30
N LEU A 85 11.02 12.89 14.04
CA LEU A 85 11.15 13.82 12.93
C LEU A 85 9.77 14.37 12.63
N PHE A 86 8.82 13.48 12.37
CA PHE A 86 7.50 13.86 11.90
C PHE A 86 6.47 13.73 13.02
N HIS A 87 6.00 14.87 13.53
CA HIS A 87 5.02 14.88 14.63
C HIS A 87 3.57 14.71 14.15
N ASN A 88 3.25 15.27 12.98
CA ASN A 88 1.88 15.35 12.44
C ASN A 88 1.74 14.64 11.07
N LEU A 89 2.70 13.83 10.67
CA LEU A 89 2.65 13.17 9.36
C LEU A 89 1.58 12.07 9.38
N GLU A 90 0.62 12.22 8.47
CA GLU A 90 -0.54 11.34 8.29
C GLU A 90 -0.33 10.40 7.10
N SER A 91 0.28 10.88 6.02
CA SER A 91 0.54 10.10 4.80
C SER A 91 2.00 10.19 4.38
N ILE A 92 2.64 9.03 4.22
CA ILE A 92 3.99 8.94 3.64
C ILE A 92 4.01 8.01 2.43
N LYS A 93 4.50 8.54 1.31
CA LYS A 93 4.74 7.81 0.08
C LYS A 93 6.24 7.85 -0.22
N LEU A 94 6.87 6.69 -0.10
CA LEU A 94 8.27 6.49 -0.40
C LEU A 94 8.37 5.78 -1.75
N ARG A 95 8.92 6.50 -2.73
CA ARG A 95 9.23 5.96 -4.05
C ARG A 95 10.71 5.64 -4.09
N GLU A 96 11.12 4.52 -4.67
CA GLU A 96 12.54 4.28 -4.91
C GLU A 96 12.97 4.79 -6.29
N THR A 97 14.10 5.51 -6.37
CA THR A 97 14.65 5.82 -7.70
C THR A 97 15.16 4.53 -8.33
N PRO A 98 14.83 4.22 -9.60
CA PRO A 98 15.68 3.33 -10.37
C PRO A 98 17.08 3.95 -10.38
N LYS A 99 18.11 3.23 -9.91
CA LYS A 99 19.49 3.62 -10.22
C LYS A 99 19.70 3.45 -11.72
N VAL A 100 19.27 4.43 -12.52
CA VAL A 100 19.60 4.49 -13.95
C VAL A 100 21.07 4.87 -14.03
N TYR A 101 21.94 3.86 -13.95
CA TYR A 101 23.26 4.01 -14.51
C TYR A 101 23.05 4.17 -16.02
N PHE A 102 23.36 5.35 -16.57
CA PHE A 102 23.69 5.47 -17.99
C PHE A 102 25.03 4.77 -18.23
N PHE A 103 25.02 3.46 -18.17
CA PHE A 103 26.07 2.58 -18.66
C PHE A 103 25.37 1.38 -19.28
N ASP A 104 25.72 1.12 -20.54
CA ASP A 104 25.33 -0.04 -21.33
C ASP A 104 25.45 -1.33 -20.50
N GLY A 105 24.32 -1.82 -19.96
CA GLY A 105 24.23 -2.98 -19.07
C GLY A 105 23.25 -2.77 -17.91
N SER A 106 22.01 -3.26 -18.09
CA SER A 106 20.93 -3.28 -17.10
C SER A 106 21.40 -3.71 -15.71
N LEU A 107 21.11 -2.91 -14.69
CA LEU A 107 21.22 -3.34 -13.30
C LEU A 107 19.94 -2.97 -12.54
N ASP A 108 19.15 -4.03 -12.36
CA ASP A 108 17.93 -4.14 -11.58
C ASP A 108 18.24 -3.93 -10.10
N PHE A 109 17.59 -2.96 -9.46
CA PHE A 109 17.69 -2.79 -8.01
C PHE A 109 16.37 -3.25 -7.36
N CYS A 110 16.33 -4.51 -6.95
CA CYS A 110 15.39 -4.96 -5.93
C CYS A 110 16.10 -4.77 -4.58
N PRO A 111 15.61 -3.89 -3.69
CA PRO A 111 16.20 -3.75 -2.37
C PRO A 111 16.17 -5.10 -1.67
N LYS A 112 17.26 -5.44 -0.99
CA LYS A 112 17.30 -6.69 -0.23
C LYS A 112 16.30 -6.60 0.92
N PRO A 113 15.74 -7.73 1.40
CA PRO A 113 14.79 -7.72 2.51
C PRO A 113 15.26 -6.91 3.73
N ASN A 114 16.55 -6.96 4.05
CA ASN A 114 17.13 -6.22 5.17
C ASN A 114 17.18 -4.70 4.97
N GLU A 115 17.30 -4.22 3.73
CA GLU A 115 17.28 -2.77 3.43
C GLU A 115 15.86 -2.22 3.61
N VAL A 116 14.86 -2.97 3.12
CA VAL A 116 13.45 -2.60 3.30
C VAL A 116 13.05 -2.66 4.78
N GLU A 117 13.50 -3.68 5.51
CA GLU A 117 13.26 -3.78 6.96
C GLU A 117 13.90 -2.60 7.73
N GLU A 118 15.06 -2.10 7.28
CA GLU A 118 15.68 -0.90 7.86
C GLU A 118 14.82 0.34 7.67
N VAL A 119 14.17 0.50 6.51
CA VAL A 119 13.18 1.57 6.28
C VAL A 119 12.03 1.45 7.27
N TYR A 120 11.42 0.26 7.40
CA TYR A 120 10.32 0.03 8.33
C TYR A 120 10.71 0.34 9.78
N ARG A 121 11.91 -0.11 10.19
CA ARG A 121 12.46 0.15 11.53
C ARG A 121 12.65 1.65 11.76
N SER A 122 13.22 2.34 10.79
CA SER A 122 13.48 3.78 10.88
C SER A 122 12.18 4.58 10.97
N LEU A 123 11.13 4.18 10.25
CA LEU A 123 9.81 4.75 10.40
C LEU A 123 9.30 4.52 11.83
N GLY A 124 9.34 3.28 12.32
CA GLY A 124 8.89 2.95 13.67
C GLY A 124 9.64 3.70 14.77
N GLU A 125 10.90 4.08 14.56
CA GLU A 125 11.70 4.83 15.52
C GLU A 125 11.48 6.35 15.45
N HIS A 126 11.13 6.90 14.29
CA HIS A 126 11.17 8.35 14.04
C HIS A 126 9.83 9.01 13.71
N CYS A 127 8.82 8.25 13.33
CA CYS A 127 7.47 8.74 13.06
C CYS A 127 6.56 8.63 14.29
N CYS A 128 5.52 9.46 14.33
CA CYS A 128 4.50 9.32 15.37
C CYS A 128 3.63 8.09 15.11
N HIS A 129 3.58 7.19 16.09
CA HIS A 129 2.84 5.92 16.04
C HIS A 129 1.34 6.08 15.87
N ALA A 130 0.79 7.21 16.33
CA ALA A 130 -0.65 7.44 16.34
C ALA A 130 -1.15 8.24 15.12
N SER A 131 -0.26 8.93 14.39
CA SER A 131 -0.69 9.82 13.31
C SER A 131 -0.60 9.18 11.93
N LEU A 132 0.27 8.20 11.72
CA LEU A 132 0.47 7.63 10.38
C LEU A 132 -0.75 6.78 9.98
N GLU A 133 -1.51 7.27 9.00
CA GLU A 133 -2.72 6.62 8.48
C GLU A 133 -2.46 5.91 7.14
N THR A 134 -1.59 6.47 6.29
CA THR A 134 -1.28 5.89 4.98
C THR A 134 0.21 5.67 4.82
N PHE A 135 0.58 4.43 4.48
CA PHE A 135 1.94 4.05 4.13
C PHE A 135 1.99 3.44 2.74
N SER A 136 2.79 4.04 1.86
CA SER A 136 3.05 3.47 0.54
C SER A 136 4.56 3.35 0.30
N LEU A 137 4.99 2.14 -0.07
CA LEU A 137 6.34 1.84 -0.55
C LEU A 137 6.24 1.09 -1.87
N GLY A 138 6.86 1.61 -2.93
CA GLY A 138 6.84 0.90 -4.19
C GLY A 138 7.88 1.34 -5.21
N HIS A 139 8.07 0.46 -6.19
CA HIS A 139 8.93 0.68 -7.36
C HIS A 139 8.05 0.99 -8.57
N TYR A 140 8.30 2.13 -9.21
CA TYR A 140 7.59 2.49 -10.45
C TYR A 140 8.20 1.84 -11.70
N ASN A 141 9.41 1.28 -11.58
CA ASN A 141 10.09 0.60 -12.68
C ASN A 141 10.43 -0.81 -12.25
N ILE A 142 9.58 -1.76 -12.64
CA ILE A 142 9.77 -3.18 -12.38
C ILE A 142 10.87 -3.66 -13.31
N PRO A 143 12.04 -4.03 -12.77
CA PRO A 143 13.12 -4.51 -13.61
C PRO A 143 12.77 -5.90 -14.19
N ASP A 144 13.48 -6.34 -15.24
CA ASP A 144 13.14 -7.55 -15.99
C ASP A 144 12.83 -8.73 -15.04
N PRO A 145 11.63 -9.32 -15.11
CA PRO A 145 11.21 -10.39 -14.20
C PRO A 145 12.19 -11.57 -14.14
N ARG A 146 12.99 -11.79 -15.18
CA ARG A 146 13.88 -12.95 -15.30
C ARG A 146 15.07 -12.94 -14.35
N SER A 147 15.50 -11.78 -13.82
CA SER A 147 16.68 -11.66 -12.96
C SER A 147 16.38 -11.84 -11.47
N GLN A 148 15.11 -11.81 -11.06
CA GLN A 148 14.70 -11.64 -9.66
C GLN A 148 13.99 -12.85 -9.03
N HIS A 149 13.98 -14.01 -9.70
CA HIS A 149 13.35 -15.23 -9.18
C HIS A 149 14.12 -15.94 -8.06
N ALA A 150 15.13 -15.32 -7.46
CA ALA A 150 15.87 -15.95 -6.37
C ALA A 150 15.04 -15.89 -5.07
N PRO A 151 14.78 -17.03 -4.40
CA PRO A 151 14.11 -17.06 -3.09
C PRO A 151 14.75 -16.16 -2.02
N ALA A 152 16.00 -15.76 -2.22
CA ALA A 152 16.74 -14.85 -1.35
C ALA A 152 16.15 -13.43 -1.25
N PHE A 153 15.24 -13.03 -2.13
CA PHE A 153 14.60 -11.71 -2.11
C PHE A 153 13.21 -11.72 -1.49
N VAL A 154 12.61 -12.88 -1.22
CA VAL A 154 11.28 -12.95 -0.59
C VAL A 154 11.37 -12.33 0.81
N HIS A 155 10.49 -11.37 1.10
CA HIS A 155 10.44 -10.76 2.42
C HIS A 155 9.82 -11.76 3.40
N PRO A 156 10.49 -12.06 4.52
CA PRO A 156 9.89 -12.91 5.54
C PRO A 156 8.68 -12.20 6.14
N GLY A 157 7.64 -12.94 6.52
CA GLY A 157 6.39 -12.36 7.04
C GLY A 157 6.59 -11.50 8.29
N ASP A 158 7.63 -11.78 9.10
CA ASP A 158 7.99 -10.98 10.26
C ASP A 158 8.74 -9.68 9.92
N GLY A 159 9.16 -9.50 8.67
CA GLY A 159 9.81 -8.28 8.19
C GLY A 159 8.93 -7.04 8.32
N LEU A 160 7.60 -7.20 8.34
CA LEU A 160 6.64 -6.09 8.53
C LEU A 160 6.47 -5.67 10.00
N ARG A 161 6.99 -6.45 10.97
CA ARG A 161 6.81 -6.16 12.40
C ARG A 161 7.20 -4.75 12.86
N PRO A 162 8.24 -4.10 12.32
CA PRO A 162 8.55 -2.73 12.72
C PRO A 162 7.43 -1.73 12.43
N LEU A 163 6.52 -2.03 11.49
CA LEU A 163 5.33 -1.20 11.20
C LEU A 163 4.17 -1.46 12.17
N PHE A 164 4.24 -2.47 13.04
CA PHE A 164 3.13 -2.82 13.96
C PHE A 164 2.95 -1.80 15.09
N CYS A 165 3.88 -0.86 15.25
CA CYS A 165 3.70 0.25 16.19
C CYS A 165 2.68 1.29 15.71
N PHE A 166 2.32 1.32 14.43
CA PHE A 166 1.41 2.32 13.86
C PHE A 166 -0.05 1.88 13.95
N SER A 167 -0.65 2.01 15.13
CA SER A 167 -2.03 1.56 15.36
C SER A 167 -3.10 2.34 14.57
N GLY A 168 -2.74 3.52 14.04
CA GLY A 168 -3.62 4.36 13.23
C GLY A 168 -3.58 4.07 11.72
N LEU A 169 -2.79 3.07 11.26
CA LEU A 169 -2.70 2.74 9.84
C LEU A 169 -4.04 2.25 9.28
N GLN A 170 -4.46 2.89 8.20
CA GLN A 170 -5.68 2.64 7.45
C GLN A 170 -5.36 2.07 6.06
N ALA A 171 -4.33 2.59 5.40
CA ALA A 171 -3.94 2.15 4.07
C ALA A 171 -2.46 1.77 4.02
N ILE A 172 -2.18 0.54 3.59
CA ILE A 172 -0.83 0.02 3.41
C ILE A 172 -0.69 -0.51 1.99
N THR A 173 0.23 0.09 1.24
CA THR A 173 0.59 -0.36 -0.11
C THR A 173 2.08 -0.63 -0.17
N ILE A 174 2.47 -1.88 -0.31
CA ILE A 174 3.87 -2.28 -0.45
C ILE A 174 4.02 -3.12 -1.71
N HIS A 175 4.75 -2.58 -2.68
CA HIS A 175 5.15 -3.29 -3.88
C HIS A 175 6.55 -3.84 -3.69
N SER A 176 6.66 -5.16 -3.52
CA SER A 176 7.93 -5.87 -3.55
C SER A 176 7.99 -6.73 -4.81
N SER A 177 9.08 -6.66 -5.56
CA SER A 177 9.24 -7.49 -6.76
C SER A 177 9.45 -8.98 -6.45
N ALA A 178 9.81 -9.32 -5.21
CA ALA A 178 9.99 -10.69 -4.76
C ALA A 178 8.82 -11.24 -3.94
N GLY A 179 7.95 -10.35 -3.44
CA GLY A 179 6.77 -10.71 -2.65
C GLY A 179 7.08 -11.03 -1.19
N PHE A 180 6.07 -11.54 -0.49
CA PHE A 180 6.10 -11.79 0.95
C PHE A 180 5.79 -13.25 1.27
N ASP A 181 6.56 -13.83 2.19
CA ASP A 181 6.27 -15.14 2.80
C ASP A 181 5.32 -14.95 3.99
N LEU A 182 4.04 -14.74 3.70
CA LEU A 182 2.99 -14.55 4.69
C LEU A 182 2.19 -15.84 4.89
N ASP A 183 2.05 -16.24 6.16
CA ASP A 183 1.12 -17.28 6.60
C ASP A 183 -0.05 -16.70 7.42
N ASP A 184 -1.00 -17.55 7.80
CA ASP A 184 -2.20 -17.15 8.56
C ASP A 184 -1.85 -16.45 9.88
N ALA A 185 -0.78 -16.90 10.55
CA ALA A 185 -0.35 -16.31 11.81
C ALA A 185 0.21 -14.90 11.62
N SER A 186 1.02 -14.70 10.57
CA SER A 186 1.58 -13.39 10.23
C SER A 186 0.48 -12.38 9.88
N ILE A 187 -0.53 -12.81 9.13
CA ILE A 187 -1.66 -11.94 8.75
C ILE A 187 -2.55 -11.65 9.97
N ALA A 188 -2.74 -12.60 10.88
CA ALA A 188 -3.45 -12.36 12.14
C ALA A 188 -2.68 -11.38 13.07
N ASP A 189 -1.35 -11.43 13.08
CA ASP A 189 -0.52 -10.44 13.79
C ASP A 189 -0.71 -9.04 13.18
N MET A 190 -0.69 -8.94 11.84
CA MET A 190 -0.95 -7.68 11.12
C MET A 190 -2.33 -7.11 11.43
N ALA A 191 -3.37 -7.94 11.36
CA ALA A 191 -4.75 -7.54 11.65
C ALA A 191 -4.92 -6.96 13.06
N ARG A 192 -4.24 -7.56 14.05
CA ARG A 192 -4.23 -7.07 15.44
C ARG A 192 -3.43 -5.79 15.62
N ALA A 193 -2.36 -5.61 14.85
CA ALA A 193 -1.53 -4.41 14.90
C ALA A 193 -2.21 -3.19 14.26
N TRP A 194 -3.04 -3.42 13.24
CA TRP A 194 -3.72 -2.37 12.46
C TRP A 194 -5.24 -2.55 12.49
N PRO A 195 -5.88 -2.31 13.66
CA PRO A 195 -7.33 -2.48 13.80
C PRO A 195 -8.15 -1.49 12.95
N ASP A 196 -7.51 -0.44 12.43
CA ASP A 196 -8.13 0.59 11.60
C ASP A 196 -7.93 0.38 10.09
N LEU A 197 -7.32 -0.74 9.68
CA LEU A 197 -6.94 -1.02 8.30
C LEU A 197 -8.16 -1.15 7.37
N THR A 198 -8.20 -0.37 6.30
CA THR A 198 -9.21 -0.38 5.24
C THR A 198 -8.67 -0.89 3.91
N ASP A 199 -7.40 -0.62 3.63
CA ASP A 199 -6.75 -0.92 2.35
C ASP A 199 -5.41 -1.62 2.58
N LEU A 200 -5.30 -2.87 2.12
CA LEU A 200 -4.08 -3.66 2.22
C LEU A 200 -3.67 -4.20 0.86
N HIS A 201 -2.60 -3.64 0.32
CA HIS A 201 -2.00 -4.02 -0.94
C HIS A 201 -0.58 -4.51 -0.71
N LEU A 202 -0.41 -5.82 -0.61
CA LEU A 202 0.90 -6.47 -0.59
C LEU A 202 1.13 -7.12 -1.94
N GLY A 203 1.71 -6.34 -2.85
CA GLY A 203 1.87 -6.71 -4.24
C GLY A 203 3.21 -7.41 -4.48
N CYS A 204 3.16 -8.48 -5.26
CA CYS A 204 4.29 -8.96 -6.03
C CYS A 204 3.84 -9.04 -7.49
N GLU A 205 4.54 -8.34 -8.37
CA GLU A 205 4.28 -8.45 -9.81
C GLU A 205 4.74 -9.78 -10.40
N MET A 206 5.52 -10.53 -9.63
CA MET A 206 6.11 -11.79 -10.03
C MET A 206 5.46 -12.98 -9.33
N GLN A 207 5.37 -14.11 -10.04
CA GLN A 207 4.95 -15.39 -9.47
C GLN A 207 6.04 -16.04 -8.57
N ALA A 208 6.97 -15.25 -8.04
CA ALA A 208 8.16 -15.75 -7.35
C ALA A 208 7.84 -16.43 -6.00
N CYS A 209 6.75 -16.03 -5.35
CA CYS A 209 6.31 -16.60 -4.09
C CYS A 209 4.85 -17.03 -4.18
N GLN A 210 4.57 -18.29 -3.82
CA GLN A 210 3.20 -18.72 -3.58
C GLN A 210 2.79 -18.28 -2.18
N PRO A 211 1.67 -17.55 -2.01
CA PRO A 211 1.21 -17.17 -0.69
C PRO A 211 0.92 -18.43 0.13
N ARG A 212 1.40 -18.47 1.38
CA ARG A 212 1.07 -19.53 2.33
C ARG A 212 -0.18 -19.22 3.14
N GLY A 213 -0.57 -17.95 3.18
CA GLY A 213 -1.83 -17.49 3.74
C GLY A 213 -3.00 -18.19 3.06
N THR A 214 -3.87 -18.76 3.88
CA THR A 214 -5.12 -19.37 3.49
C THR A 214 -6.26 -18.36 3.58
N LEU A 215 -7.46 -18.80 3.26
CA LEU A 215 -8.67 -18.01 3.49
C LEU A 215 -8.86 -17.64 4.98
N LEU A 216 -8.34 -18.43 5.93
CA LEU A 216 -8.43 -18.11 7.36
C LEU A 216 -7.71 -16.80 7.71
N ALA A 217 -6.67 -16.42 6.96
CA ALA A 217 -6.01 -15.14 7.13
C ALA A 217 -6.95 -13.95 6.88
N ILE A 218 -7.83 -14.05 5.87
CA ILE A 218 -8.83 -13.02 5.55
C ILE A 218 -9.82 -12.87 6.70
N ARG A 219 -10.19 -13.99 7.32
CA ARG A 219 -11.05 -13.96 8.51
C ARG A 219 -10.40 -13.20 9.66
N ALA A 220 -9.10 -13.37 9.90
CA ALA A 220 -8.41 -12.63 10.95
C ALA A 220 -8.40 -11.11 10.68
N LEU A 221 -8.24 -10.69 9.42
CA LEU A 221 -8.38 -9.28 9.02
C LEU A 221 -9.79 -8.76 9.31
N ALA A 222 -10.82 -9.51 8.90
CA ALA A 222 -12.21 -9.14 9.18
C ALA A 222 -12.47 -9.05 10.70
N GLU A 223 -12.02 -10.02 11.50
CA GLU A 223 -12.32 -10.06 12.94
C GLU A 223 -11.62 -8.96 13.75
N HIS A 224 -10.48 -8.44 13.28
CA HIS A 224 -9.69 -7.47 14.03
C HIS A 224 -9.71 -6.04 13.48
N CYS A 225 -9.96 -5.86 12.18
CA CYS A 225 -9.99 -4.54 11.55
C CYS A 225 -11.38 -3.91 11.60
N ASP A 226 -12.05 -3.93 12.75
CA ASP A 226 -13.46 -3.54 12.89
C ASP A 226 -13.57 -2.02 13.13
N ARG A 227 -13.60 -1.22 12.05
CA ARG A 227 -13.98 0.19 12.18
C ARG A 227 -15.50 0.33 12.21
N PRO A 228 -16.09 0.83 13.31
CA PRO A 228 -17.46 1.31 13.27
C PRO A 228 -17.48 2.56 12.38
N ALA A 229 -18.10 2.46 11.20
CA ALA A 229 -18.32 3.60 10.32
C ALA A 229 -19.13 4.67 11.07
N SER A 230 -18.45 5.66 11.66
CA SER A 230 -19.11 6.82 12.25
C SER A 230 -19.52 7.79 11.14
N MET A 231 -20.52 7.38 10.36
CA MET A 231 -21.34 8.28 9.56
C MET A 231 -22.79 8.11 10.03
N PRO A 232 -23.53 9.21 10.30
CA PRO A 232 -24.93 9.09 10.70
C PRO A 232 -25.76 8.64 9.50
N GLY A 233 -26.25 7.38 9.52
CA GLY A 233 -27.27 6.94 8.55
C GLY A 233 -27.39 5.45 8.21
N GLY A 234 -26.69 4.50 8.83
CA GLY A 234 -26.92 3.08 8.53
C GLY A 234 -26.28 2.10 9.51
N ILE A 235 -26.98 1.00 9.76
CA ILE A 235 -26.53 -0.14 10.56
C ILE A 235 -25.65 -1.02 9.67
N TRP A 236 -24.40 -1.28 10.05
CA TRP A 236 -23.51 -2.14 9.27
C TRP A 236 -22.66 -3.04 10.18
N LEU A 237 -22.55 -4.31 9.80
CA LEU A 237 -21.63 -5.31 10.35
C LEU A 237 -20.40 -5.38 9.42
N ASN A 238 -19.19 -5.34 10.00
CA ASN A 238 -17.87 -5.57 9.38
C ASN A 238 -17.67 -4.97 7.97
N SER A 239 -17.24 -3.70 7.89
CA SER A 239 -17.31 -2.86 6.69
C SER A 239 -16.01 -2.20 6.24
N SER A 240 -14.86 -2.54 6.83
CA SER A 240 -13.60 -1.80 6.63
C SER A 240 -12.81 -2.25 5.41
N LEU A 241 -12.73 -3.55 5.14
CA LEU A 241 -11.92 -4.06 4.03
C LEU A 241 -12.65 -3.85 2.69
N VAL A 242 -12.28 -2.78 1.99
CA VAL A 242 -12.92 -2.38 0.72
C VAL A 242 -12.30 -3.10 -0.47
N SER A 243 -10.99 -3.36 -0.42
CA SER A 243 -10.26 -3.99 -1.51
C SER A 243 -9.24 -5.01 -0.99
N TRP A 244 -9.08 -6.11 -1.72
CA TRP A 244 -8.09 -7.14 -1.42
C TRP A 244 -7.50 -7.66 -2.72
N ASN A 245 -6.17 -7.66 -2.81
CA ASN A 245 -5.45 -8.19 -3.96
C ASN A 245 -4.67 -9.44 -3.54
N THR A 246 -5.13 -10.63 -3.96
CA THR A 246 -4.48 -11.92 -3.66
C THR A 246 -3.19 -12.15 -4.45
N GLY A 247 -2.79 -11.22 -5.33
CA GLY A 247 -1.74 -11.48 -6.31
C GLY A 247 -2.05 -12.70 -7.18
N TYR A 248 -1.01 -13.45 -7.55
CA TYR A 248 -1.06 -14.63 -8.43
C TYR A 248 -1.54 -15.92 -7.75
N SER A 249 -2.49 -15.87 -6.81
CA SER A 249 -2.99 -17.09 -6.19
C SER A 249 -3.80 -17.91 -7.21
N PRO A 250 -3.38 -19.14 -7.57
CA PRO A 250 -4.09 -19.93 -8.57
C PRO A 250 -5.39 -20.46 -7.95
N ALA A 251 -6.51 -19.82 -8.25
CA ALA A 251 -7.80 -20.48 -8.10
C ALA A 251 -7.80 -21.70 -9.04
N THR A 252 -7.68 -22.90 -8.47
CA THR A 252 -7.78 -24.13 -9.27
C THR A 252 -9.20 -24.25 -9.83
N PRO A 253 -9.39 -24.75 -11.07
CA PRO A 253 -10.72 -25.03 -11.59
C PRO A 253 -11.55 -25.85 -10.60
N GLY A 254 -12.73 -25.36 -10.22
CA GLY A 254 -13.61 -25.98 -9.21
C GLY A 254 -13.47 -25.42 -7.78
N SER A 255 -12.47 -24.59 -7.49
CA SER A 255 -12.32 -23.92 -6.18
C SER A 255 -13.13 -22.61 -6.05
N ALA A 256 -13.65 -22.08 -7.16
CA ALA A 256 -14.33 -20.79 -7.21
C ALA A 256 -15.55 -20.71 -6.25
N PHE A 257 -16.37 -21.75 -6.19
CA PHE A 257 -17.59 -21.74 -5.36
C PHE A 257 -17.30 -21.81 -3.85
N PRO A 258 -16.42 -22.70 -3.35
CA PRO A 258 -15.98 -22.64 -1.94
C PRO A 258 -15.33 -21.31 -1.54
N VAL A 259 -14.50 -20.72 -2.42
CA VAL A 259 -13.87 -19.41 -2.19
C VAL A 259 -14.93 -18.32 -2.13
N ALA A 260 -15.87 -18.30 -3.07
CA ALA A 260 -16.99 -17.36 -3.08
C ALA A 260 -17.84 -17.45 -1.79
N ARG A 261 -18.21 -18.66 -1.38
CA ARG A 261 -18.99 -18.89 -0.16
C ARG A 261 -18.24 -18.48 1.11
N PHE A 262 -16.93 -18.67 1.14
CA PHE A 262 -16.11 -18.21 2.25
C PHE A 262 -16.05 -16.67 2.30
N LEU A 263 -15.78 -16.03 1.14
CA LEU A 263 -15.68 -14.58 1.03
C LEU A 263 -17.00 -13.90 1.34
N SER A 264 -18.13 -14.49 0.95
CA SER A 264 -19.45 -13.96 1.32
C SER A 264 -19.74 -14.04 2.81
N ALA A 265 -19.36 -15.14 3.46
CA ALA A 265 -19.56 -15.31 4.89
C ALA A 265 -18.63 -14.41 5.73
N THR A 266 -17.48 -14.01 5.17
CA THR A 266 -16.42 -13.30 5.91
C THR A 266 -16.40 -11.80 5.60
N CYS A 267 -16.75 -11.41 4.38
CA CYS A 267 -16.68 -10.05 3.87
C CYS A 267 -18.06 -9.59 3.37
N LEU A 268 -18.99 -9.33 4.30
CA LEU A 268 -20.38 -9.00 4.00
C LEU A 268 -20.56 -7.76 3.10
N ASN A 269 -19.54 -6.90 3.02
CA ASN A 269 -19.54 -5.66 2.23
C ASN A 269 -18.59 -5.70 1.02
N LEU A 270 -18.16 -6.88 0.56
CA LEU A 270 -17.29 -7.00 -0.62
C LEU A 270 -18.01 -6.46 -1.86
N LYS A 271 -17.62 -5.24 -2.30
CA LYS A 271 -18.27 -4.54 -3.43
C LYS A 271 -17.72 -4.97 -4.78
N GLU A 272 -16.43 -5.33 -4.81
CA GLU A 272 -15.72 -5.60 -6.04
C GLU A 272 -14.64 -6.66 -5.79
N VAL A 273 -14.53 -7.60 -6.73
CA VAL A 273 -13.39 -8.52 -6.82
C VAL A 273 -12.68 -8.16 -8.11
N MET A 274 -11.63 -7.36 -7.99
CA MET A 274 -10.84 -6.98 -9.16
C MET A 274 -9.80 -8.08 -9.43
N PRO A 275 -9.65 -8.55 -10.69
CA PRO A 275 -8.39 -9.16 -11.07
C PRO A 275 -7.29 -8.15 -10.73
N ALA A 276 -6.16 -8.59 -10.17
CA ALA A 276 -5.00 -7.73 -9.99
C ALA A 276 -4.78 -6.96 -11.30
N GLY A 277 -5.01 -5.64 -11.27
CA GLY A 277 -4.82 -4.79 -12.43
C GLY A 277 -3.40 -5.02 -12.94
N TYR A 278 -3.25 -5.17 -14.25
CA TYR A 278 -1.92 -5.20 -14.86
C TYR A 278 -1.28 -3.83 -14.61
N TRP A 279 -0.33 -3.76 -13.69
CA TRP A 279 0.45 -2.55 -13.40
C TRP A 279 1.73 -2.45 -14.25
N GLY A 280 1.89 -3.30 -15.27
CA GLY A 280 3.11 -3.36 -16.10
C GLY A 280 2.89 -3.06 -17.59
N ASP A 281 3.92 -2.49 -18.21
CA ASP A 281 4.01 -2.23 -19.66
C ASP A 281 3.74 -3.49 -20.50
N LEU A 282 2.84 -3.35 -21.48
CA LEU A 282 2.23 -4.43 -22.27
C LEU A 282 3.17 -5.08 -23.31
N ASP A 283 4.42 -4.63 -23.42
CA ASP A 283 5.22 -4.90 -24.62
C ASP A 283 5.92 -6.27 -24.64
N ASN A 284 5.95 -7.02 -23.53
CA ASN A 284 6.74 -8.26 -23.43
C ASN A 284 6.00 -9.53 -22.97
N PHE A 285 4.68 -9.50 -22.83
CA PHE A 285 3.89 -10.67 -22.38
C PHE A 285 3.14 -11.38 -23.51
N ASP A 286 2.80 -12.66 -23.27
CA ASP A 286 1.86 -13.41 -24.11
C ASP A 286 0.58 -12.57 -24.28
N PRO A 287 0.25 -12.11 -25.50
CA PRO A 287 -0.89 -11.23 -25.74
C PRO A 287 -2.23 -11.87 -25.32
N ASP A 288 -2.29 -13.19 -25.17
CA ASP A 288 -3.49 -13.91 -24.74
C ASP A 288 -3.64 -14.01 -23.21
N GLU A 289 -2.58 -13.78 -22.42
CA GLU A 289 -2.61 -13.98 -20.96
C GLU A 289 -3.57 -13.01 -20.24
N PRO A 290 -3.62 -11.70 -20.56
CA PRO A 290 -4.61 -10.79 -19.98
C PRO A 290 -6.04 -11.23 -20.28
N ALA A 291 -6.31 -11.74 -21.49
CA ALA A 291 -7.65 -12.20 -21.88
C ALA A 291 -8.06 -13.47 -21.11
N ARG A 292 -7.14 -14.43 -20.93
CA ARG A 292 -7.39 -15.64 -20.13
C ARG A 292 -7.64 -15.32 -18.67
N ARG A 293 -6.87 -14.39 -18.08
CA ARG A 293 -7.06 -13.94 -16.68
C ARG A 293 -8.36 -13.19 -16.48
N LYS A 294 -8.67 -12.25 -17.38
CA LYS A 294 -9.94 -11.53 -17.37
C LYS A 294 -11.09 -12.53 -17.41
N LYS A 295 -11.03 -13.53 -18.29
CA LYS A 295 -12.04 -14.60 -18.36
C LYS A 295 -12.18 -15.37 -17.04
N LEU A 296 -11.08 -15.82 -16.44
CA LEU A 296 -11.10 -16.55 -15.16
C LEU A 296 -11.73 -15.72 -14.04
N TRP A 297 -11.33 -14.46 -13.90
CA TRP A 297 -11.87 -13.59 -12.85
C TRP A 297 -13.31 -13.14 -13.13
N THR A 298 -13.70 -12.98 -14.39
CA THR A 298 -15.12 -12.80 -14.76
C THR A 298 -15.93 -14.03 -14.39
N GLU A 299 -15.42 -15.24 -14.58
CA GLU A 299 -16.08 -16.49 -14.15
C GLU A 299 -16.17 -16.57 -12.62
N VAL A 300 -15.10 -16.24 -11.90
CA VAL A 300 -15.10 -16.18 -10.43
C VAL A 300 -16.11 -15.15 -9.94
N ALA A 301 -16.06 -13.91 -10.44
CA ALA A 301 -17.01 -12.85 -10.08
C ALA A 301 -18.46 -13.25 -10.44
N GLY A 302 -18.66 -13.89 -11.60
CA GLY A 302 -19.95 -14.41 -12.04
C GLY A 302 -20.50 -15.53 -11.19
N CYS A 303 -19.66 -16.30 -10.49
CA CYS A 303 -20.09 -17.27 -9.47
C CYS A 303 -20.27 -16.61 -8.09
N LEU A 304 -19.44 -15.63 -7.78
CA LEU A 304 -19.30 -15.05 -6.44
C LEU A 304 -20.41 -14.05 -6.13
N LEU A 305 -20.77 -13.19 -7.09
CA LEU A 305 -21.84 -12.20 -6.89
C LEU A 305 -23.23 -12.82 -6.76
N PRO A 306 -23.63 -13.84 -7.54
CA PRO A 306 -24.90 -14.54 -7.31
C PRO A 306 -24.92 -15.33 -6.00
N ALA A 307 -23.83 -16.03 -5.67
CA ALA A 307 -23.74 -16.76 -4.40
C ALA A 307 -23.81 -15.82 -3.17
N LEU A 308 -23.22 -14.62 -3.26
CA LEU A 308 -23.42 -13.53 -2.30
C LEU A 308 -24.89 -13.16 -2.19
N GLY A 309 -25.57 -12.95 -3.32
CA GLY A 309 -27.00 -12.62 -3.36
C GLY A 309 -27.89 -13.72 -2.75
N GLU A 310 -27.62 -14.99 -3.05
CA GLU A 310 -28.34 -16.14 -2.50
C GLU A 310 -28.15 -16.25 -0.98
N ILE A 311 -26.91 -16.09 -0.48
CA ILE A 311 -26.60 -16.14 0.95
C ILE A 311 -27.28 -14.97 1.68
N GLN A 312 -27.21 -13.76 1.12
CA GLN A 312 -27.91 -12.59 1.67
C GLN A 312 -29.44 -12.80 1.67
N GLN A 313 -30.00 -13.46 0.67
CA GLN A 313 -31.42 -13.77 0.59
C GLN A 313 -31.85 -14.88 1.56
N GLU A 314 -31.02 -15.90 1.77
CA GLU A 314 -31.21 -16.95 2.79
C GLU A 314 -31.16 -16.35 4.21
N GLU A 315 -30.20 -15.48 4.49
CA GLU A 315 -30.11 -14.77 5.76
C GLU A 315 -31.34 -13.87 6.00
N TRP A 316 -31.79 -13.16 4.96
CA TRP A 316 -33.02 -12.35 4.98
C TRP A 316 -34.27 -13.19 5.29
N THR A 317 -34.44 -14.33 4.60
CA THR A 317 -35.61 -15.21 4.76
C THR A 317 -35.61 -15.96 6.09
N ASN A 318 -34.44 -16.21 6.67
CA ASN A 318 -34.29 -16.81 8.00
C ASN A 318 -34.51 -15.81 9.16
N GLY A 319 -34.91 -14.58 8.86
CA GLY A 319 -35.25 -13.58 9.87
C GLY A 319 -34.04 -12.97 10.60
N GLN A 320 -32.83 -13.21 10.10
CA GLN A 320 -31.67 -12.42 10.52
C GLN A 320 -31.79 -11.04 9.89
N THR A 321 -32.15 -10.05 10.71
CA THR A 321 -32.57 -8.72 10.27
C THR A 321 -31.40 -7.84 9.86
N VAL A 322 -30.66 -8.16 8.79
CA VAL A 322 -29.68 -7.22 8.23
C VAL A 322 -29.57 -7.39 6.71
N VAL A 323 -29.52 -6.27 5.99
CA VAL A 323 -29.11 -6.13 4.57
C VAL A 323 -30.21 -6.30 3.49
N GLY A 324 -31.06 -5.27 3.32
CA GLY A 324 -32.02 -5.18 2.19
C GLY A 324 -31.64 -4.23 1.05
N TYR A 325 -30.55 -3.46 1.15
CA TYR A 325 -30.30 -2.31 0.24
C TYR A 325 -29.07 -2.43 -0.69
N ALA A 326 -28.10 -3.31 -0.42
CA ALA A 326 -26.86 -3.38 -1.22
C ALA A 326 -27.04 -4.06 -2.60
N VAL A 327 -27.99 -5.00 -2.70
CA VAL A 327 -28.22 -5.81 -3.92
C VAL A 327 -28.71 -4.97 -5.10
N GLN A 328 -29.51 -3.92 -4.86
CA GLN A 328 -30.10 -3.14 -5.94
C GLN A 328 -29.09 -2.25 -6.67
N THR A 329 -28.06 -1.76 -5.98
CA THR A 329 -27.05 -0.87 -6.58
C THR A 329 -26.07 -1.62 -7.49
N VAL A 330 -25.72 -2.87 -7.15
CA VAL A 330 -24.85 -3.71 -7.99
C VAL A 330 -25.58 -4.17 -9.26
N ILE A 331 -26.86 -4.54 -9.15
CA ILE A 331 -27.68 -4.92 -10.32
C ILE A 331 -27.86 -3.74 -11.28
N ASN A 332 -28.05 -2.52 -10.77
CA ASN A 332 -28.25 -1.33 -11.61
C ASN A 332 -26.98 -0.85 -12.33
N ASN A 333 -25.79 -1.27 -11.89
CA ASN A 333 -24.52 -0.92 -12.55
C ASN A 333 -24.04 -2.00 -13.54
N LEU A 334 -24.79 -3.11 -13.67
CA LEU A 334 -24.50 -4.24 -14.56
C LEU A 334 -25.50 -4.38 -15.72
N GLN A 335 -26.41 -3.40 -15.89
CA GLN A 335 -27.31 -3.24 -17.04
C GLN A 335 -26.91 -2.03 -17.87
#